data_AF-A0A0V0HVM7-F1
#
_entry.id   AF-A0A0V0HVM7-F1
#
_cell.length_a   1.000
_cell.length_b   1.000
_cell.length_c   1.000
_cell.angle_alpha   90.00
_cell.angle_beta   90.00
_cell.angle_gamma   90.00
#
_symmetry.space_group_name_H-M   'P 1'
#
loop_
_entity.id
_entity.type
_entity.pdbx_description
1 polymer ?
#
loop_
_entity_poly.entity_id
_entity_poly.type
_entity_poly.pdbx_seq_one_letter_code
_entity_poly.pdbx_strand_id
1 'polypeptide(L)'
;MEVLKRDEEDVSPRFSFQKNGSSLSCVVPPFLLSPQKSLYYNKLPEEPLNLTILKLDGSSFDIKVARNGTVAELKQAVESVFSHFPKTGTGKVSWSHVWGHFCLSYDERKLLTDSDLLGTYRIKDGDKVSSHSSYF
;
A
#
# COMPACT_ATOMS: atom_id res chain seq x y z
N MET A 1 25.52 58.14 -7.25
CA MET A 1 26.15 56.91 -7.76
C MET A 1 25.02 56.11 -8.39
N GLU A 2 24.57 56.59 -9.55
CA GLU A 2 25.07 56.20 -10.87
C GLU A 2 24.63 54.77 -11.20
N VAL A 3 23.74 54.71 -12.19
CA VAL A 3 23.27 53.54 -12.93
C VAL A 3 24.45 52.76 -13.49
N LEU A 4 24.36 51.43 -13.52
CA LEU A 4 24.95 50.67 -14.62
C LEU A 4 24.20 49.36 -14.84
N LYS A 5 23.47 49.35 -15.95
CA LYS A 5 23.04 48.17 -16.69
C LYS A 5 24.24 47.30 -17.05
N ARG A 6 24.02 46.01 -17.23
CA ARG A 6 24.84 45.16 -18.10
C ARG A 6 23.93 44.11 -18.75
N ASP A 7 23.77 44.32 -20.06
CA ASP A 7 23.21 43.41 -21.07
C ASP A 7 24.24 42.31 -21.43
N GLU A 8 23.89 41.50 -22.44
CA GLU A 8 24.75 40.56 -23.24
C GLU A 8 24.88 39.10 -22.74
N GLU A 9 24.77 38.02 -23.54
CA GLU A 9 24.70 37.77 -25.00
C GLU A 9 24.18 36.32 -25.24
N ASP A 10 23.53 36.13 -26.40
CA ASP A 10 23.73 35.06 -27.40
C ASP A 10 23.70 33.55 -27.03
N VAL A 11 22.74 32.82 -27.62
CA VAL A 11 23.06 31.92 -28.77
C VAL A 11 21.75 31.43 -29.39
N SER A 12 21.57 31.67 -30.70
CA SER A 12 20.56 30.98 -31.49
C SER A 12 21.18 29.73 -32.12
N PRO A 13 20.49 28.57 -32.13
CA PRO A 13 20.63 27.63 -33.22
C PRO A 13 19.45 27.78 -34.17
N ARG A 14 19.78 28.17 -35.41
CA ARG A 14 18.89 27.99 -36.56
C ARG A 14 18.64 26.50 -36.75
N PHE A 15 17.38 26.08 -36.74
CA PHE A 15 16.97 24.88 -37.44
C PHE A 15 15.91 25.24 -38.47
N SER A 16 16.37 25.43 -39.69
CA SER A 16 15.56 25.52 -40.89
C SER A 16 15.02 24.14 -41.25
N PHE A 17 13.73 23.89 -41.02
CA PHE A 17 13.00 22.87 -41.76
C PHE A 17 12.10 23.55 -42.77
N GLN A 18 12.59 23.60 -44.00
CA GLN A 18 11.80 23.89 -45.17
C GLN A 18 11.02 22.62 -45.50
N LYS A 19 9.71 22.60 -45.28
CA LYS A 19 8.86 21.55 -45.84
C LYS A 19 7.63 22.18 -46.47
N ASN A 20 7.65 22.10 -47.79
CA ASN A 20 6.69 22.62 -48.73
C ASN A 20 5.29 22.02 -48.48
N GLY A 21 4.27 22.87 -48.64
CA GLY A 21 2.98 22.48 -49.21
C GLY A 21 2.08 21.57 -48.37
N SER A 22 1.13 22.18 -47.66
CA SER A 22 -0.32 22.01 -47.92
C SER A 22 -1.09 22.56 -46.73
N SER A 23 -1.83 23.65 -46.98
CA SER A 23 -2.80 24.18 -46.02
C SER A 23 -3.93 23.18 -45.88
N LEU A 24 -3.94 22.42 -44.79
CA LEU A 24 -5.15 21.81 -44.26
C LEU A 24 -5.43 22.52 -42.95
N SER A 25 -6.19 23.61 -43.04
CA SER A 25 -6.80 24.23 -41.86
C SER A 25 -7.74 23.22 -41.22
N CYS A 26 -7.27 22.48 -40.23
CA CYS A 26 -8.14 21.76 -39.33
C CYS A 26 -8.86 22.82 -38.50
N VAL A 27 -10.05 23.20 -38.96
CA VAL A 27 -10.97 23.99 -38.15
C VAL A 27 -11.42 23.07 -37.03
N VAL A 28 -10.70 23.11 -35.91
CA VAL A 28 -11.10 22.38 -34.70
C VAL A 28 -12.41 23.03 -34.24
N PRO A 29 -13.54 22.31 -34.21
CA PRO A 29 -14.79 22.89 -33.75
C PRO A 29 -14.58 23.44 -32.33
N PRO A 30 -15.11 24.63 -31.98
CA PRO A 30 -14.92 25.22 -30.65
C PRO A 30 -15.44 24.34 -29.51
N PHE A 31 -16.22 23.30 -29.83
CA PHE A 31 -16.68 22.28 -28.89
C PHE A 31 -15.58 21.32 -28.40
N LEU A 32 -14.43 21.25 -29.08
CA LEU A 32 -13.29 20.42 -28.64
C LEU A 32 -12.28 21.19 -27.79
N LEU A 33 -12.43 22.51 -27.63
CA LEU A 33 -11.78 23.28 -26.57
C LEU A 33 -12.55 23.12 -25.25
N SER A 34 -12.85 21.88 -24.87
CA SER A 34 -13.09 21.62 -23.45
C SER A 34 -11.73 21.70 -22.76
N PRO A 35 -11.57 22.51 -21.70
CA PRO A 35 -10.40 22.43 -20.84
C PRO A 35 -10.19 20.97 -20.48
N GLN A 36 -8.95 20.49 -20.53
CA GLN A 36 -8.62 19.13 -20.11
C GLN A 36 -9.19 18.93 -18.70
N LYS A 37 -10.37 18.31 -18.62
CA LYS A 37 -10.91 17.79 -17.38
C LYS A 37 -9.94 16.68 -17.03
N SER A 38 -8.97 16.99 -16.18
CA SER A 38 -8.09 15.98 -15.60
C SER A 38 -9.02 14.89 -15.07
N LEU A 39 -9.00 13.72 -15.70
CA LEU A 39 -9.80 12.59 -15.26
C LEU A 39 -9.20 12.15 -13.93
N TYR A 40 -9.73 12.71 -12.84
CA TYR A 40 -9.49 12.23 -11.49
C TYR A 40 -10.14 10.85 -11.41
N TYR A 41 -9.39 9.83 -11.82
CA TYR A 41 -9.71 8.46 -11.47
C TYR A 41 -9.44 8.32 -9.98
N ASN A 42 -10.50 8.43 -9.18
CA ASN A 42 -10.44 8.05 -7.78
C ASN A 42 -10.05 6.58 -7.74
N LYS A 43 -8.87 6.27 -7.20
CA LYS A 43 -8.46 4.90 -6.90
C LYS A 43 -9.57 4.29 -6.04
N LEU A 44 -10.19 3.21 -6.52
CA LEU A 44 -11.25 2.54 -5.76
C LEU A 44 -10.69 2.15 -4.38
N PRO A 45 -11.48 2.30 -3.30
CA PRO A 45 -11.07 1.86 -1.98
C PRO A 45 -10.70 0.38 -2.09
N GLU A 46 -9.47 0.03 -1.71
CA GLU A 46 -9.06 -1.37 -1.67
C GLU A 46 -9.68 -1.99 -0.42
N GLU A 47 -10.62 -2.91 -0.60
CA GLU A 47 -11.24 -3.61 0.54
C GLU A 47 -10.19 -4.42 1.31
N PRO A 48 -10.20 -4.35 2.66
CA PRO A 48 -9.30 -5.13 3.48
C PRO A 48 -9.65 -6.62 3.42
N LEU A 49 -8.65 -7.47 3.68
CA LEU A 49 -8.83 -8.90 3.84
C LEU A 49 -9.45 -9.18 5.20
N ASN A 50 -10.57 -9.89 5.19
CA ASN A 50 -11.17 -10.50 6.36
C ASN A 50 -10.54 -11.88 6.54
N LEU A 51 -9.80 -12.06 7.62
CA LEU A 51 -9.10 -13.31 7.91
C LEU A 51 -9.60 -13.88 9.22
N THR A 52 -9.72 -15.20 9.31
CA THR A 52 -10.05 -15.88 10.55
C THR A 52 -8.79 -16.46 11.18
N ILE A 53 -8.48 -16.05 12.40
CA ILE A 53 -7.35 -16.58 13.17
C ILE A 53 -7.82 -17.77 13.99
N LEU A 54 -7.19 -18.93 13.79
CA LEU A 54 -7.38 -20.13 14.59
C LEU A 54 -6.35 -20.18 15.72
N LYS A 55 -6.83 -20.19 16.97
CA LYS A 55 -6.01 -20.31 18.17
C LYS A 55 -5.70 -21.77 18.47
N LEU A 56 -4.70 -22.00 19.33
CA LEU A 56 -4.30 -23.34 19.78
C LEU A 56 -5.36 -24.06 20.64
N ASP A 57 -6.28 -23.32 21.25
CA ASP A 57 -7.40 -23.88 22.02
C ASP A 57 -8.58 -24.34 21.13
N GLY A 58 -8.42 -24.25 19.80
CA GLY A 58 -9.44 -24.60 18.82
C GLY A 58 -10.50 -23.50 18.60
N SER A 59 -10.45 -22.40 19.36
CA SER A 59 -11.31 -21.24 19.12
C SER A 59 -10.78 -20.36 17.99
N SER A 60 -11.63 -19.51 17.42
CA SER A 60 -11.25 -18.62 16.33
C SER A 60 -11.87 -17.23 16.46
N PHE A 61 -11.24 -16.24 15.85
CA PHE A 61 -11.75 -14.87 15.77
C PHE A 61 -11.37 -14.22 14.44
N ASP A 62 -12.16 -13.25 14.00
CA ASP A 62 -11.95 -12.56 12.72
C ASP A 62 -11.18 -11.26 12.91
N ILE A 63 -10.32 -10.95 11.93
CA ILE A 63 -9.55 -9.72 11.86
C ILE A 63 -9.63 -9.12 10.46
N LYS A 64 -9.29 -7.83 10.36
CA LYS A 64 -9.17 -7.12 9.08
C LYS A 64 -7.76 -6.63 8.89
N VAL A 65 -7.17 -6.93 7.73
CA VAL A 65 -5.81 -6.50 7.35
C VAL A 65 -5.85 -5.88 5.97
N ALA A 66 -4.96 -4.93 5.68
CA ALA A 66 -4.86 -4.37 4.34
C ALA A 66 -4.55 -5.48 3.31
N ARG A 67 -5.09 -5.33 2.09
CA ARG A 67 -4.90 -6.31 1.01
C ARG A 67 -3.45 -6.46 0.55
N ASN A 68 -2.68 -5.38 0.64
CA ASN A 68 -1.24 -5.37 0.45
C ASN A 68 -0.49 -5.26 1.79
N GLY A 69 -1.09 -5.77 2.86
CA GLY A 69 -0.52 -5.71 4.19
C GLY A 69 0.61 -6.72 4.39
N THR A 70 1.39 -6.49 5.43
CA THR A 70 2.52 -7.35 5.80
C THR A 70 2.19 -8.30 6.95
N VAL A 71 3.07 -9.26 7.21
CA VAL A 71 2.99 -10.12 8.40
C VAL A 71 3.01 -9.31 9.69
N ALA A 72 3.75 -8.19 9.74
CA ALA A 72 3.73 -7.28 10.88
C ALA A 72 2.34 -6.69 11.12
N GLU A 73 1.68 -6.21 10.07
CA GLU A 73 0.33 -5.66 10.16
C GLU A 73 -0.70 -6.73 10.55
N LEU A 74 -0.51 -7.97 10.07
CA LEU A 74 -1.31 -9.12 10.49
C LEU A 74 -1.19 -9.38 12.00
N LYS A 75 0.04 -9.41 12.53
CA LYS A 75 0.29 -9.54 13.98
C LYS A 75 -0.35 -8.38 14.74
N GLN A 76 -0.15 -7.15 14.29
CA GLN A 76 -0.75 -5.96 14.91
C GLN A 76 -2.29 -6.01 14.92
N ALA A 77 -2.92 -6.50 13.85
CA ALA A 77 -4.36 -6.70 13.79
C ALA A 77 -4.83 -7.71 14.84
N VAL A 78 -4.07 -8.79 15.07
CA VAL A 78 -4.31 -9.71 16.20
C VAL A 78 -4.21 -8.98 17.53
N GLU A 79 -3.14 -8.20 17.76
CA GLU A 79 -2.98 -7.45 19.01
C GLU A 79 -4.14 -6.50 19.29
N SER A 80 -4.66 -5.88 18.21
CA SER A 80 -5.78 -4.92 18.27
C SER A 80 -7.08 -5.56 18.79
N VAL A 81 -7.35 -6.83 18.46
CA VAL A 81 -8.52 -7.57 18.99
C VAL A 81 -8.48 -7.65 20.52
N PHE A 82 -7.28 -7.78 21.07
CA PHE A 82 -7.03 -7.90 22.50
C PHE A 82 -6.60 -6.56 23.13
N SER A 83 -6.82 -5.44 22.45
CA SER A 83 -6.49 -4.09 22.95
C SER A 83 -7.30 -3.67 24.18
N HIS A 84 -8.39 -4.38 24.49
CA HIS A 84 -9.20 -4.20 25.69
C HIS A 84 -8.50 -4.67 26.98
N PHE A 85 -7.43 -5.47 26.86
CA PHE A 85 -6.62 -5.87 28.01
C PHE A 85 -5.81 -4.69 28.58
N PRO A 86 -5.47 -4.71 29.88
CA PRO A 86 -4.66 -3.68 30.49
C PRO A 86 -3.33 -3.49 29.76
N LYS A 87 -2.97 -2.23 29.46
CA LYS A 87 -1.68 -1.90 28.84
C LYS A 87 -0.52 -1.91 29.85
N THR A 88 -0.83 -1.81 31.14
CA THR A 88 0.13 -1.75 32.25
C THR A 88 -0.41 -2.53 33.45
N GLY A 89 0.50 -2.98 34.31
CA GLY A 89 0.15 -3.70 35.55
C GLY A 89 -0.18 -5.18 35.35
N THR A 90 -0.83 -5.76 36.35
CA THR A 90 -1.23 -7.17 36.39
C THR A 90 -2.25 -7.47 35.30
N GLY A 91 -2.02 -8.53 34.52
CA GLY A 91 -2.92 -8.92 33.42
C GLY A 91 -2.59 -8.29 32.05
N LYS A 92 -1.48 -7.56 31.94
CA LYS A 92 -0.96 -7.08 30.65
C LYS A 92 -0.52 -8.26 29.77
N VAL A 93 -0.95 -8.26 28.51
CA VAL A 93 -0.45 -9.19 27.50
C VAL A 93 0.97 -8.78 27.08
N SER A 94 1.92 -9.71 27.18
CA SER A 94 3.28 -9.53 26.69
C SER A 94 3.41 -10.02 25.25
N TRP A 95 3.13 -9.15 24.28
CA TRP A 95 3.16 -9.51 22.85
C TRP A 95 4.52 -9.97 22.36
N SER A 96 5.62 -9.41 22.89
CA SER A 96 6.97 -9.91 22.60
C SER A 96 7.15 -11.36 23.02
N HIS A 97 6.52 -11.78 24.12
CA HIS A 97 6.54 -13.16 24.57
C HIS A 97 5.64 -14.04 23.70
N VAL A 98 4.44 -13.57 23.34
CA VAL A 98 3.55 -14.29 22.42
C VAL A 98 4.24 -14.54 21.09
N TRP A 99 4.78 -13.51 20.44
CA TRP A 99 5.43 -13.65 19.13
C TRP A 99 6.82 -14.32 19.20
N GLY A 100 7.44 -14.37 20.38
CA GLY A 100 8.66 -15.15 20.61
C GLY A 100 8.39 -16.66 20.68
N HIS A 101 7.23 -17.07 21.18
CA HIS A 101 6.88 -18.48 21.39
C HIS A 101 5.91 -19.05 20.35
N PHE A 102 5.15 -18.18 19.67
CA PHE A 102 4.15 -18.56 18.69
C PHE A 102 4.37 -17.82 17.38
N CYS A 103 4.07 -18.49 16.28
CA CYS A 103 4.03 -17.91 14.95
C CYS A 103 2.65 -18.13 14.32
N LEU A 104 2.34 -17.33 13.30
CA LEU A 104 1.18 -17.58 12.45
C LEU A 104 1.61 -18.49 11.30
N SER A 105 0.70 -19.35 10.85
CA SER A 105 0.93 -20.27 9.75
C SER A 105 -0.28 -20.35 8.82
N TYR A 106 0.01 -20.47 7.54
CA TYR A 106 -0.97 -20.60 6.47
C TYR A 106 -0.51 -21.71 5.53
N ASP A 107 -1.36 -22.70 5.28
CA ASP A 107 -1.06 -23.84 4.39
C ASP A 107 0.29 -24.52 4.71
N GLU A 108 0.50 -24.88 5.98
CA GLU A 108 1.76 -25.46 6.52
C GLU A 108 3.01 -24.57 6.42
N ARG A 109 2.86 -23.31 5.99
CA ARG A 109 3.96 -22.33 5.90
C ARG A 109 3.90 -21.36 7.06
N LYS A 110 4.99 -21.23 7.80
CA LYS A 110 5.12 -20.28 8.91
C LYS A 110 5.40 -18.88 8.38
N LEU A 111 4.63 -17.89 8.82
CA LEU A 111 4.78 -16.47 8.48
C LEU A 111 5.80 -15.86 9.45
N LEU A 112 7.10 -16.06 9.17
CA LEU A 112 8.19 -15.70 10.08
C LEU A 112 8.72 -14.28 9.86
N THR A 113 8.73 -13.82 8.61
CA THR A 113 9.31 -12.53 8.24
C THR A 113 8.25 -11.44 8.29
N ASP A 114 8.42 -10.49 9.21
CA ASP A 114 7.48 -9.39 9.44
C ASP A 114 7.29 -8.47 8.22
N SER A 115 8.31 -8.36 7.37
CA SER A 115 8.28 -7.53 6.15
C SER A 115 7.60 -8.21 4.95
N ASP A 116 7.31 -9.50 5.03
CA ASP A 116 6.70 -10.19 3.89
C ASP A 116 5.26 -9.74 3.70
N LEU A 117 4.87 -9.56 2.44
CA LEU A 117 3.49 -9.24 2.08
C LEU A 117 2.62 -10.50 2.16
N LEU A 118 1.39 -10.38 2.68
CA LEU A 118 0.47 -11.52 2.75
C LEU A 118 0.16 -12.12 1.37
N GLY A 119 0.21 -11.28 0.33
CA GLY A 119 0.03 -11.72 -1.06
C GLY A 119 1.09 -12.71 -1.56
N THR A 120 2.32 -12.71 -1.02
CA THR A 120 3.35 -13.69 -1.42
C THR A 120 3.00 -15.10 -0.97
N TYR A 121 2.30 -15.21 0.16
CA TYR A 121 1.74 -16.44 0.70
C TYR A 121 0.44 -16.85 0.01
N ARG A 122 -0.07 -16.05 -0.94
CA ARG A 122 -1.35 -16.25 -1.65
C ARG A 122 -2.55 -16.30 -0.70
N ILE A 123 -2.47 -15.61 0.44
CA ILE A 123 -3.57 -15.43 1.38
C ILE A 123 -4.61 -14.51 0.73
N LYS A 124 -5.89 -14.87 0.85
CA LYS A 124 -7.04 -14.20 0.27
C LYS A 124 -8.05 -13.84 1.35
N ASP A 125 -9.05 -13.07 0.95
CA ASP A 125 -10.19 -12.76 1.80
C ASP A 125 -10.97 -14.03 2.13
N GLY A 126 -11.36 -14.19 3.39
CA GLY A 126 -12.04 -15.36 3.92
C GLY A 126 -11.13 -16.52 4.32
N ASP A 127 -9.81 -16.39 4.14
CA ASP A 127 -8.86 -17.45 4.50
C ASP A 127 -8.64 -17.55 6.02
N LYS A 128 -8.23 -18.75 6.43
CA LYS A 128 -7.92 -19.08 7.82
C LYS A 128 -6.42 -19.16 8.05
N VAL A 129 -5.95 -18.50 9.08
CA VAL A 129 -4.54 -18.53 9.52
C VAL A 129 -4.49 -19.15 10.90
N SER A 130 -3.61 -20.11 11.13
CA SER A 130 -3.52 -20.81 12.41
C SER A 130 -2.31 -20.37 13.22
N SER A 131 -2.45 -20.31 14.54
CA SER A 131 -1.33 -20.14 15.45
C SER A 131 -0.61 -21.47 15.63
N HIS A 132 0.71 -21.46 15.50
CA HIS A 132 1.57 -22.61 15.71
C HIS A 132 2.62 -22.30 16.76
N SER A 133 3.02 -23.29 17.57
CA SER A 133 4.17 -23.13 18.46
C SER A 133 5.45 -23.01 17.63
N SER A 134 6.33 -22.09 18.00
CA SER A 134 7.62 -21.89 17.32
C SER A 134 8.63 -23.00 17.63
N TYR A 135 8.39 -23.83 18.65
CA TYR A 135 9.31 -24.87 19.13
C TYR A 135 9.12 -26.25 18.49
N PHE A 136 8.09 -26.41 17.66
CA PHE A 136 7.75 -27.67 17.00
C PHE A 136 7.53 -27.45 15.50
#